data_AF-A0A062VAX8-F1
#
_entry.id   AF-A0A062VAX8-F1
#
_cell.length_a   1.000
_cell.length_b   1.000
_cell.length_c   1.000
_cell.angle_alpha   90.00
_cell.angle_beta   90.00
_cell.angle_gamma   90.00
#
_symmetry.space_group_name_H-M   'P 1'
#
loop_
_entity.id
_entity.type
_entity.pdbx_description
1 polymer ?
#
loop_
_entity_poly.entity_id
_entity_poly.type
_entity_poly.pdbx_seq_one_letter_code
_entity_poly.pdbx_strand_id
1 'polypeptide(L)'
;MIVELVRVVVGLVLILFVSGYALSWAFFPKNEDIAGDERIALSFVLSIAGVIFSVLFIDLMLGIDTTPSNIVVTIVALILLSLLVWKVHLYMINRRLKQTIVKRTLGYMDKIIRVIRLRWHA
;
A
#
# COMPACT_ATOMS: atom_id res chain seq x y z
N MET A 1 -34.00 -11.77 4.03
CA MET A 1 -33.27 -12.05 5.29
C MET A 1 -31.85 -12.58 5.07
N ILE A 2 -31.63 -13.81 4.58
CA ILE A 2 -30.27 -14.39 4.47
C ILE A 2 -29.35 -13.56 3.56
N VAL A 3 -29.86 -13.09 2.41
CA VAL A 3 -29.08 -12.30 1.45
C VAL A 3 -28.62 -10.97 2.02
N GLU A 4 -29.45 -10.33 2.85
CA GLU A 4 -29.10 -9.06 3.51
C GLU A 4 -28.05 -9.27 4.59
N LEU A 5 -28.17 -10.36 5.36
CA LEU A 5 -27.22 -10.69 6.42
C LEU A 5 -25.82 -10.99 5.83
N VAL A 6 -25.78 -11.74 4.72
CA VAL A 6 -24.54 -11.97 3.96
C VAL A 6 -23.96 -10.67 3.44
N ARG A 7 -24.79 -9.77 2.87
CA ARG A 7 -24.32 -8.46 2.39
C ARG A 7 -23.71 -7.63 3.51
N VAL A 8 -24.35 -7.58 4.68
CA VAL A 8 -23.86 -6.82 5.84
C VAL A 8 -22.53 -7.41 6.34
N VAL A 9 -22.43 -8.72 6.50
CA VAL A 9 -21.20 -9.38 6.95
C VAL A 9 -20.06 -9.16 5.95
N VAL A 10 -20.33 -9.33 4.65
CA VAL A 10 -19.35 -9.10 3.59
C VAL A 10 -18.91 -7.64 3.54
N GLY A 11 -19.86 -6.71 3.66
CA GLY A 11 -19.56 -5.27 3.73
C GLY A 11 -18.71 -4.94 4.95
N LEU A 12 -19.03 -5.49 6.12
CA LEU A 12 -18.29 -5.27 7.35
C LEU A 12 -16.84 -5.78 7.23
N VAL A 13 -16.64 -6.99 6.68
CA VAL A 13 -15.30 -7.55 6.48
C VAL A 13 -14.51 -6.72 5.46
N LEU A 14 -15.14 -6.28 4.37
CA LEU A 14 -14.49 -5.39 3.40
C LEU A 14 -14.07 -4.06 4.03
N ILE A 15 -14.96 -3.45 4.80
CA ILE A 15 -14.69 -2.16 5.44
C ILE A 15 -13.61 -2.30 6.51
N LEU A 16 -13.72 -3.29 7.41
CA LEU A 16 -12.81 -3.45 8.55
C LEU A 16 -11.45 -4.05 8.17
N PHE A 17 -11.43 -5.09 7.34
CA PHE A 17 -10.18 -5.79 7.03
C PHE A 17 -9.53 -5.27 5.75
N VAL A 18 -10.29 -5.12 4.66
CA VAL A 18 -9.69 -4.79 3.36
C VAL A 18 -9.20 -3.34 3.33
N SER A 19 -9.98 -2.40 3.86
CA SER A 19 -9.55 -1.01 3.98
C SER A 19 -8.32 -0.86 4.89
N GLY A 20 -8.38 -1.44 6.08
CA GLY A 20 -7.30 -1.38 7.06
C GLY A 20 -6.00 -2.04 6.58
N TYR A 21 -6.10 -3.18 5.90
CA TYR A 21 -4.94 -3.88 5.36
C TYR A 21 -4.31 -3.11 4.18
N ALA A 22 -5.14 -2.52 3.30
CA ALA A 22 -4.65 -1.66 2.23
C ALA A 22 -3.90 -0.44 2.79
N LEU A 23 -4.49 0.23 3.79
CA LEU A 23 -3.85 1.35 4.49
C LEU A 23 -2.54 0.95 5.17
N SER A 24 -2.44 -0.27 5.70
CA SER A 24 -1.20 -0.76 6.33
C SER A 24 -0.07 -0.82 5.30
N TRP A 25 -0.36 -1.26 4.06
CA TRP A 25 0.59 -1.18 2.95
C TRP A 25 0.90 0.22 2.47
N ALA A 26 -0.05 1.15 2.57
CA ALA A 26 0.17 2.54 2.18
C ALA A 26 1.07 3.30 3.17
N PHE A 27 0.86 3.13 4.48
CA PHE A 27 1.65 3.79 5.53
C PHE A 27 2.96 3.08 5.87
N PHE A 28 2.94 1.75 5.90
CA PHE A 28 4.09 0.91 6.28
C PHE A 28 4.42 -0.10 5.17
N PRO A 29 5.03 0.37 4.07
CA PRO A 29 5.29 -0.46 2.91
C PRO A 29 6.46 -1.45 3.08
N LYS A 30 7.32 -1.26 4.09
CA LYS A 30 8.45 -2.15 4.36
C LYS A 30 8.04 -3.25 5.33
N ASN A 31 8.29 -4.50 4.93
CA ASN A 31 8.11 -5.69 5.78
C ASN A 31 9.17 -5.82 6.88
N GLU A 32 10.23 -5.01 6.84
CA GLU A 32 11.32 -5.04 7.82
C GLU A 32 10.96 -4.28 9.12
N ASP A 33 9.95 -3.40 9.06
CA ASP A 33 9.58 -2.53 10.18
C ASP A 33 8.47 -3.12 11.07
N ILE A 34 7.72 -4.13 10.60
CA ILE A 34 6.53 -4.68 11.29
C ILE A 34 6.42 -6.19 11.07
N ALA A 35 6.31 -6.97 12.15
CA ALA A 35 6.09 -8.40 12.09
C ALA A 35 4.69 -8.73 11.50
N GLY A 36 4.54 -9.92 10.90
CA GLY A 36 3.32 -10.26 10.16
C GLY A 36 2.04 -10.26 11.00
N ASP A 37 2.14 -10.60 12.27
CA ASP A 37 1.10 -10.55 13.30
C ASP A 37 0.77 -9.11 13.74
N GLU A 38 1.80 -8.28 13.95
CA GLU A 38 1.64 -6.86 14.23
C GLU A 38 0.90 -6.14 13.09
N ARG A 39 1.13 -6.56 11.84
CA ARG A 39 0.47 -6.01 10.66
C ARG A 39 -1.03 -6.30 10.62
N ILE A 40 -1.45 -7.46 11.13
CA ILE A 40 -2.86 -7.82 11.28
C ILE A 40 -3.49 -6.95 12.36
N ALA A 41 -2.84 -6.81 13.52
CA ALA A 41 -3.32 -5.93 14.59
C ALA A 41 -3.45 -4.47 14.13
N LEU A 42 -2.44 -3.98 13.39
CA LEU A 42 -2.43 -2.63 12.85
C LEU A 42 -3.57 -2.39 11.86
N SER A 43 -3.95 -3.40 11.06
CA SER A 43 -5.04 -3.27 10.09
C SER A 43 -6.38 -2.92 10.76
N PHE A 44 -6.66 -3.47 11.95
CA PHE A 44 -7.88 -3.13 12.70
C PHE A 44 -7.88 -1.67 13.16
N VAL A 45 -6.78 -1.23 13.76
CA VAL A 45 -6.63 0.16 14.25
C VAL A 45 -6.74 1.13 13.08
N LEU A 46 -6.05 0.82 11.99
CA LEU A 46 -5.97 1.67 10.81
C LEU A 46 -7.29 1.72 10.03
N SER A 47 -8.10 0.66 10.09
CA SER A 47 -9.46 0.71 9.55
C SER A 47 -10.35 1.66 10.35
N ILE A 48 -10.33 1.57 11.69
CA ILE A 48 -11.16 2.46 12.52
C ILE A 48 -10.72 3.91 12.33
N ALA A 49 -9.40 4.16 12.41
CA ALA A 49 -8.83 5.47 12.17
C ALA A 49 -9.16 5.99 10.76
N GLY A 50 -9.05 5.14 9.73
CA GLY A 50 -9.33 5.50 8.34
C GLY A 50 -10.79 5.86 8.11
N VAL A 51 -11.74 5.11 8.69
CA VAL A 51 -13.18 5.41 8.58
C VAL A 51 -13.51 6.72 9.30
N ILE A 52 -13.05 6.91 10.53
CA ILE A 52 -13.28 8.14 11.29
C ILE A 52 -12.70 9.34 10.54
N PHE A 53 -11.47 9.21 10.05
CA PHE A 53 -10.80 10.27 9.32
C PHE A 53 -11.52 10.59 8.00
N SER A 54 -12.02 9.58 7.29
CA SER A 54 -12.81 9.77 6.06
C SER A 54 -14.10 10.54 6.29
N VAL A 55 -14.84 10.16 7.33
CA VAL A 55 -16.10 10.81 7.68
C VAL A 55 -15.84 12.24 8.15
N LEU A 56 -14.83 12.44 8.99
CA LEU A 56 -14.44 13.79 9.41
C LEU A 56 -13.97 14.65 8.22
N PHE A 57 -13.25 14.06 7.27
CA PHE A 57 -12.77 14.78 6.09
C PHE A 57 -13.93 15.25 5.21
N ILE A 58 -14.92 14.40 4.95
CA ILE A 58 -16.08 14.80 4.12
C ILE A 58 -16.96 15.83 4.84
N ASP A 59 -17.12 15.68 6.15
CA ASP A 59 -17.93 16.59 6.97
C ASP A 59 -17.24 17.97 7.10
N LEU A 60 -15.94 17.99 7.42
CA LEU A 60 -15.22 19.22 7.77
C LEU A 60 -14.59 19.94 6.57
N MET A 61 -14.04 19.22 5.59
CA MET A 61 -13.39 19.85 4.41
C MET A 61 -14.36 20.08 3.26
N LEU A 62 -15.21 19.09 2.97
CA LEU A 62 -16.13 19.17 1.83
C LEU A 62 -17.48 19.80 2.20
N GLY A 63 -17.84 19.84 3.49
CA GLY A 63 -19.12 20.40 3.94
C GLY A 63 -20.33 19.63 3.41
N ILE A 64 -20.12 18.34 3.08
CA ILE A 64 -21.16 17.48 2.54
C ILE A 64 -21.82 16.75 3.70
N ASP A 65 -23.15 16.73 3.72
CA ASP A 65 -23.91 16.04 4.77
C ASP A 65 -23.49 14.57 4.89
N THR A 66 -23.26 14.17 6.14
CA THR A 66 -22.86 12.83 6.53
C THR A 66 -24.06 11.87 6.46
N THR A 67 -24.57 11.63 5.25
CA THR A 67 -25.64 10.66 4.98
C THR A 67 -25.05 9.25 4.80
N PRO A 68 -25.82 8.17 5.07
CA PRO A 68 -25.34 6.79 4.92
C PRO A 68 -24.77 6.50 3.52
N SER A 69 -25.38 7.05 2.47
CA SER A 69 -24.92 6.91 1.09
C SER A 69 -23.53 7.55 0.89
N ASN A 70 -23.32 8.76 1.42
CA ASN A 70 -22.07 9.49 1.28
C ASN A 70 -20.93 8.79 2.02
N ILE A 71 -21.20 8.25 3.22
CA ILE A 71 -20.20 7.48 3.98
C ILE A 71 -19.72 6.28 3.16
N VAL A 72 -20.62 5.53 2.53
CA VAL A 72 -20.25 4.38 1.69
C VAL A 72 -19.36 4.83 0.53
N VAL A 73 -19.73 5.91 -0.16
CA VAL A 73 -18.94 6.46 -1.27
C VAL A 73 -17.54 6.87 -0.80
N THR A 74 -17.44 7.55 0.34
CA THR A 74 -16.14 8.00 0.88
C THR A 74 -15.27 6.82 1.28
N ILE A 75 -15.83 5.77 1.89
CA ILE A 75 -15.06 4.56 2.24
C ILE A 75 -14.55 3.86 0.97
N VAL A 76 -15.39 3.73 -0.06
CA VAL A 76 -14.96 3.16 -1.35
C VAL A 76 -13.85 4.01 -1.97
N ALA A 77 -13.96 5.34 -1.93
CA ALA A 77 -12.93 6.25 -2.42
C ALA A 77 -11.62 6.10 -1.64
N LEU A 78 -11.69 5.95 -0.31
CA LEU A 78 -10.50 5.72 0.52
C LEU A 78 -9.81 4.39 0.17
N ILE A 79 -10.58 3.31 -0.06
CA ILE A 79 -10.02 2.02 -0.49
C ILE A 79 -9.29 2.18 -1.84
N LEU A 80 -9.91 2.87 -2.81
CA LEU A 80 -9.30 3.13 -4.12
C LEU A 80 -8.03 3.97 -4.01
N LEU A 81 -8.04 5.02 -3.18
CA LEU A 81 -6.87 5.87 -2.94
C LEU A 81 -5.72 5.04 -2.34
N SER A 82 -6.03 4.19 -1.36
CA SER A 82 -5.03 3.32 -0.72
C SER A 82 -4.40 2.34 -1.73
N LEU A 83 -5.21 1.73 -2.59
CA LEU A 83 -4.74 0.86 -3.67
C LEU A 83 -3.89 1.62 -4.70
N LEU A 84 -4.24 2.86 -5.02
CA LEU A 84 -3.44 3.71 -5.92
C LEU A 84 -2.07 4.02 -5.32
N VAL A 85 -2.02 4.41 -4.04
CA VAL A 85 -0.76 4.65 -3.32
C VAL A 85 0.10 3.40 -3.35
N TRP A 86 -0.47 2.23 -3.07
CA TRP A 86 0.26 0.96 -3.14
C TRP A 86 0.78 0.66 -4.55
N LYS A 87 -0.03 0.86 -5.60
CA LYS A 87 0.39 0.69 -7.00
C LYS A 87 1.54 1.62 -7.39
N VAL A 88 1.45 2.91 -7.03
CA VAL A 88 2.51 3.89 -7.27
C VAL A 88 3.78 3.50 -6.53
N HIS A 89 3.65 3.01 -5.29
CA HIS A 89 4.76 2.53 -4.49
C HIS A 89 5.46 1.32 -5.14
N LEU A 90 4.69 0.31 -5.57
CA LEU A 90 5.22 -0.86 -6.29
C LEU A 90 5.93 -0.45 -7.58
N TYR A 91 5.38 0.52 -8.30
CA TYR A 91 6.01 1.07 -9.50
C TYR A 91 7.36 1.73 -9.19
N MET A 92 7.45 2.52 -8.12
CA MET A 92 8.70 3.12 -7.67
C MET A 92 9.74 2.08 -7.24
N ILE A 93 9.35 1.07 -6.46
CA ILE A 93 10.25 -0.01 -6.04
C ILE A 93 10.80 -0.77 -7.25
N ASN A 94 9.93 -1.12 -8.20
CA ASN A 94 10.34 -1.89 -9.38
C ASN A 94 11.38 -1.12 -10.22
N ARG A 95 11.24 0.22 -10.31
CA ARG A 95 12.26 1.07 -10.93
C ARG A 95 13.60 1.06 -10.17
N ARG A 96 13.56 1.13 -8.84
CA ARG A 96 14.78 1.09 -8.00
C ARG A 96 15.50 -0.27 -8.09
N LEU A 97 14.77 -1.37 -8.12
CA LEU A 97 15.34 -2.71 -8.28
C LEU A 97 16.06 -2.89 -9.61
N LYS A 98 15.44 -2.45 -10.73
CA LYS A 98 16.11 -2.47 -12.05
C LYS A 98 17.41 -1.69 -12.04
N GLN A 99 17.43 -0.50 -11.44
CA GLN A 99 18.64 0.34 -11.33
C GLN A 99 19.76 -0.35 -10.55
N THR A 100 19.44 -0.97 -9.42
CA THR A 100 20.44 -1.67 -8.59
C THR A 100 21.02 -2.90 -9.28
N ILE A 101 20.18 -3.69 -9.97
CA ILE A 101 20.63 -4.85 -10.74
C ILE A 101 21.55 -4.39 -11.87
N VAL A 102 21.14 -3.40 -12.67
CA VAL A 102 21.94 -2.87 -13.79
C VAL A 102 23.27 -2.31 -13.30
N LYS A 103 23.30 -1.55 -12.19
CA LYS A 103 24.56 -1.04 -11.61
C LYS A 103 25.48 -2.16 -11.12
N ARG A 104 24.94 -3.21 -10.48
CA ARG A 104 25.75 -4.37 -10.08
C ARG A 104 26.36 -5.06 -11.30
N THR A 105 25.56 -5.33 -12.33
CA THR A 105 26.04 -6.03 -13.53
C THR A 105 27.11 -5.21 -14.26
N LEU A 106 26.91 -3.90 -14.42
CA LEU A 106 27.93 -3.00 -14.97
C LEU A 106 29.22 -3.01 -14.14
N GLY A 107 29.12 -2.98 -12.81
CA GLY A 107 30.29 -3.07 -11.93
C GLY A 107 31.07 -4.39 -12.08
N TYR A 108 30.39 -5.52 -12.28
CA TYR A 108 31.05 -6.80 -12.58
C TYR A 108 31.75 -6.78 -13.94
N MET A 109 31.10 -6.22 -14.97
CA MET A 109 31.69 -6.09 -16.30
C MET A 109 32.96 -5.22 -16.27
N ASP A 110 32.93 -4.08 -15.58
CA ASP A 110 34.11 -3.22 -15.41
C ASP A 110 35.27 -3.91 -14.70
N LYS A 111 34.97 -4.79 -13.75
CA LYS A 111 35.99 -5.56 -13.03
C LYS A 111 36.66 -6.59 -13.94
N ILE A 112 35.87 -7.29 -14.76
CA ILE A 112 36.37 -8.27 -15.75
C ILE A 112 37.21 -7.57 -16.82
N ILE A 113 36.75 -6.44 -17.36
CA ILE A 113 37.49 -5.68 -18.38
C ILE A 113 38.84 -5.22 -17.84
N ARG A 114 38.91 -4.77 -16.58
CA ARG A 114 40.19 -4.40 -15.94
C ARG A 114 41.16 -5.57 -15.81
N VAL A 115 40.67 -6.75 -15.43
CA VAL A 115 41.50 -7.96 -15.31
C VAL A 115 42.08 -8.38 -16.66
N ILE A 116 41.26 -8.37 -17.72
CA ILE A 116 41.72 -8.70 -19.07
C ILE A 116 42.74 -7.67 -19.54
N ARG A 117 42.50 -6.38 -19.30
CA ARG A 117 43.42 -5.30 -19.69
C ARG A 117 44.78 -5.39 -18.99
N LEU A 118 44.80 -5.71 -17.69
CA LEU A 118 46.04 -5.89 -16.93
C LEU A 118 46.87 -7.08 -17.42
N ARG A 119 46.20 -8.15 -17.89
CA ARG A 119 46.87 -9.35 -18.40
C ARG A 119 47.49 -9.16 -19.79
N TRP A 120 47.04 -8.18 -20.57
CA TRP A 120 47.59 -7.88 -21.90
C TRP A 120 48.79 -6.91 -21.87
N HIS A 121 49.03 -6.23 -20.74
CA HIS A 121 50.13 -5.27 -20.57
C HIS A 121 51.23 -5.74 -19.61
N ALA A 122 51.17 -7.01 -19.16
CA ALA A 122 52.20 -7.68 -18.35
C ALA A 122 52.87 -8.76 -19.19
#